data_AF-A0A220SFR4-F1
#
_entry.id   AF-A0A220SFR4-F1
#
_cell.length_a   1.000
_cell.length_b   1.000
_cell.length_c   1.000
_cell.angle_alpha   90.00
_cell.angle_beta   90.00
_cell.angle_gamma   90.00
#
_symmetry.space_group_name_H-M   'P 1'
#
loop_
_entity.id
_entity.type
_entity.pdbx_description
1 polymer ?
#
loop_
_entity_poly.entity_id
_entity_poly.type
_entity_poly.pdbx_seq_one_letter_code
_entity_poly.pdbx_strand_id
1 'polypeptide(L)'
;MAWSYRKRIKIIPGVHLNFSKRGISTSIGVKGMSVNFSSLGTRLNTNFSGFSNSYSLSSSSSPRTPLQSYPDPQPFYTELSDNIFSADIHEITSQNMTGIKESILMAQQQKVELKMDLKKIKKALIFTKTKKVASYIFIYGLVNKNIVQQINEDIKAQKEALKETKIVIDNSAVNIDIQFDDPSKRKYEQLQHSFKNLTTAHKIWDITGAHFQDRVAARSSASTLVNRKDARIGFKSLPIITSNYEALYFQNVNGADLYFYPTFILMYKNDHNFAIIGLDELNVTFSSVSFTETSSVPRDSKVIRKTWAKVNKNGTPDKRFKSNYQIPVVQYARLRFSSSNGVNEEYQISNFEFAQEFANSFQEYKSLCKEIA
;
A
#
# COMPACT_ATOMS: atom_id res chain seq x y z
N MET A 1 3.56 -34.48 -20.17
CA MET A 1 2.40 -33.58 -19.98
C MET A 1 2.73 -32.57 -18.91
N ALA A 2 3.00 -31.31 -19.28
CA ALA A 2 3.34 -30.27 -18.32
C ALA A 2 2.05 -29.65 -17.79
N TRP A 3 1.64 -29.97 -16.56
CA TRP A 3 0.60 -29.23 -15.86
C TRP A 3 1.10 -27.80 -15.62
N SER A 4 0.61 -26.84 -16.42
CA SER A 4 0.83 -25.43 -16.15
C SER A 4 -0.14 -24.99 -15.06
N TYR A 5 0.36 -24.82 -13.84
CA TYR A 5 -0.39 -24.16 -12.79
C TYR A 5 -0.58 -22.68 -13.17
N ARG A 6 -1.84 -22.27 -13.38
CA ARG A 6 -2.23 -20.88 -13.62
C ARG A 6 -3.38 -20.56 -12.68
N LYS A 7 -3.13 -19.69 -11.70
CA LYS A 7 -4.16 -19.26 -10.74
C LYS A 7 -4.70 -17.91 -11.18
N ARG A 8 -6.02 -17.80 -11.33
CA ARG A 8 -6.70 -16.57 -11.73
C ARG A 8 -7.57 -16.09 -10.58
N ILE A 9 -7.24 -14.93 -10.03
CA ILE A 9 -7.99 -14.28 -8.95
C ILE A 9 -8.81 -13.15 -9.58
N LYS A 10 -10.12 -13.14 -9.34
CA LYS A 10 -11.00 -12.05 -9.78
C LYS A 10 -10.90 -10.94 -8.74
N ILE A 11 -10.32 -9.81 -9.11
CA ILE A 11 -10.21 -8.66 -8.20
C ILE A 11 -11.46 -7.80 -8.25
N ILE A 12 -12.04 -7.59 -9.44
CA ILE A 12 -13.31 -6.89 -9.62
C ILE A 12 -14.03 -7.43 -10.86
N PRO A 13 -15.32 -7.08 -11.11
CA PRO A 13 -15.97 -7.40 -12.37
C PRO A 13 -15.15 -6.92 -13.58
N GLY A 14 -14.73 -7.84 -14.43
CA GLY A 14 -13.93 -7.54 -15.62
C GLY A 14 -12.42 -7.44 -15.40
N VAL A 15 -11.89 -7.52 -14.16
CA VAL A 15 -10.44 -7.49 -13.90
C VAL A 15 -9.97 -8.69 -13.11
N HIS A 16 -8.92 -9.33 -13.61
CA HIS A 16 -8.37 -10.56 -13.06
C HIS A 16 -6.85 -10.49 -12.93
N LEU A 17 -6.33 -10.85 -11.76
CA LEU A 17 -4.91 -11.18 -11.61
C LEU A 17 -4.68 -12.64 -12.01
N ASN A 18 -3.63 -12.88 -12.78
CA ASN A 18 -3.15 -14.20 -13.12
C ASN A 18 -1.76 -14.40 -12.55
N PHE A 19 -1.59 -15.49 -11.81
CA PHE A 19 -0.32 -16.02 -11.34
C PHE A 19 0.05 -17.21 -12.23
N SER A 20 1.26 -17.21 -12.76
CA SER A 20 1.85 -18.28 -13.56
C SER A 20 3.37 -18.24 -13.44
N LYS A 21 4.10 -19.36 -13.55
CA LYS A 21 5.47 -19.51 -14.12
C LYS A 21 6.39 -18.27 -14.22
N ARG A 22 5.89 -17.32 -14.99
CA ARG A 22 6.54 -16.14 -15.55
C ARG A 22 6.21 -14.85 -14.79
N GLY A 23 5.51 -14.92 -13.65
CA GLY A 23 5.11 -13.80 -12.80
C GLY A 23 3.63 -13.43 -12.86
N ILE A 24 3.31 -12.30 -12.22
CA ILE A 24 1.95 -11.79 -12.03
C ILE A 24 1.54 -10.92 -13.23
N SER A 25 0.29 -11.07 -13.71
CA SER A 25 -0.29 -10.26 -14.78
C SER A 25 -1.74 -9.87 -14.52
N THR A 26 -2.15 -8.66 -14.90
CA THR A 26 -3.54 -8.18 -14.77
C THR A 26 -4.25 -8.18 -16.11
N SER A 27 -5.39 -8.86 -16.19
CA SER A 27 -6.26 -8.87 -17.37
C SER A 27 -7.51 -8.05 -17.10
N ILE A 28 -7.77 -7.04 -17.95
CA ILE A 28 -8.96 -6.20 -17.94
C ILE A 28 -9.80 -6.50 -19.18
N GLY A 29 -11.09 -6.78 -19.03
CA GLY A 29 -12.01 -6.88 -20.16
C GLY A 29 -13.25 -7.72 -19.91
N VAL A 30 -14.10 -7.76 -20.93
CA VAL A 30 -15.35 -8.52 -20.95
C VAL A 30 -15.19 -9.79 -21.79
N LYS A 31 -16.17 -10.70 -21.72
CA LYS A 31 -16.14 -11.94 -22.51
C LYS A 31 -16.08 -11.59 -24.00
N GLY A 32 -14.97 -11.93 -24.66
CA GLY A 32 -14.73 -11.67 -26.09
C GLY A 32 -13.71 -10.57 -26.39
N MET A 33 -13.35 -9.72 -25.43
CA MET A 33 -12.29 -8.73 -25.61
C MET A 33 -11.62 -8.39 -24.28
N SER A 34 -10.31 -8.57 -24.18
CA SER A 34 -9.55 -8.28 -22.97
C SER A 34 -8.13 -7.82 -23.26
N VAL A 35 -7.60 -6.93 -22.43
CA VAL A 35 -6.22 -6.48 -22.43
C VAL A 35 -5.51 -7.10 -21.24
N ASN A 36 -4.31 -7.63 -21.44
CA ASN A 36 -3.48 -8.26 -20.42
C ASN A 36 -2.17 -7.47 -20.25
N PHE A 37 -1.92 -7.01 -19.03
CA PHE A 37 -0.75 -6.26 -18.60
C PHE A 37 0.18 -7.18 -17.82
N SER A 38 1.42 -7.31 -18.27
CA SER A 38 2.45 -8.14 -17.64
C SER A 38 3.80 -7.43 -17.70
N SER A 39 4.78 -7.91 -16.91
CA SER A 39 6.17 -7.47 -17.02
C SER A 39 6.78 -7.67 -18.42
N LEU A 40 6.20 -8.57 -19.23
CA LEU A 40 6.60 -8.84 -20.62
C LEU A 40 5.92 -7.92 -21.64
N GLY A 41 5.10 -6.96 -21.20
CA GLY A 41 4.34 -6.04 -22.06
C GLY A 41 2.84 -6.30 -22.07
N THR A 42 2.15 -5.49 -22.88
CA THR A 42 0.68 -5.42 -22.94
C THR A 42 0.16 -6.16 -24.17
N ARG A 43 -0.80 -7.07 -23.98
CA ARG A 43 -1.42 -7.85 -25.07
C ARG A 43 -2.93 -7.63 -25.12
N LEU A 44 -3.48 -7.45 -26.31
CA LEU A 44 -4.92 -7.40 -26.57
C LEU A 44 -5.38 -8.75 -27.12
N ASN A 45 -6.35 -9.35 -26.45
CA ASN A 45 -6.97 -10.61 -26.85
C ASN A 45 -8.42 -10.35 -27.29
N THR A 46 -8.76 -10.74 -28.50
CA THR A 46 -10.13 -10.73 -29.03
C THR A 46 -10.57 -12.16 -29.28
N ASN A 47 -11.81 -12.49 -28.92
CA ASN A 47 -12.37 -13.81 -29.10
C ASN A 47 -13.79 -13.68 -29.65
N PHE A 48 -13.96 -13.99 -30.94
CA PHE A 48 -15.24 -13.86 -31.64
C PHE A 48 -15.58 -15.19 -32.30
N SER A 49 -16.74 -15.75 -31.94
CA SER A 49 -17.29 -16.97 -32.56
C SER A 49 -16.33 -18.17 -32.64
N GLY A 50 -15.53 -18.38 -31.59
CA GLY A 50 -14.55 -19.47 -31.50
C GLY A 50 -13.16 -19.16 -32.05
N PHE A 51 -12.97 -18.02 -32.72
CA PHE A 51 -11.67 -17.54 -33.18
C PHE A 51 -11.03 -16.63 -32.13
N SER A 52 -9.86 -17.01 -31.62
CA SER A 52 -9.06 -16.19 -30.71
C SER A 52 -7.89 -15.55 -31.43
N ASN A 53 -7.76 -14.22 -31.33
CA ASN A 53 -6.63 -13.45 -31.80
C ASN A 53 -5.95 -12.75 -30.62
N SER A 54 -4.62 -12.71 -30.63
CA SER A 54 -3.81 -12.01 -29.62
C SER A 54 -2.80 -11.11 -30.30
N TYR A 55 -2.85 -9.81 -30.00
CA TYR A 55 -1.95 -8.81 -30.56
C TYR A 55 -1.13 -8.15 -29.44
N SER A 56 0.19 -8.05 -29.62
CA SER A 56 1.06 -7.34 -28.69
C SER A 56 0.96 -5.84 -28.97
N LEU A 57 0.50 -5.06 -27.99
CA LEU A 57 0.40 -3.60 -28.09
C LEU A 57 1.70 -2.90 -27.68
N SER A 58 2.48 -3.53 -26.80
CA SER A 58 3.83 -3.11 -26.47
C SER A 58 4.73 -4.34 -26.41
N SER A 59 5.87 -4.28 -27.10
CA SER A 59 7.01 -5.15 -26.83
C SER A 59 7.93 -4.38 -25.90
N SER A 60 8.20 -4.88 -24.70
CA SER A 60 9.38 -4.42 -23.97
C SER A 60 10.61 -4.84 -24.78
N SER A 61 11.07 -3.94 -25.65
CA SER A 61 12.41 -4.02 -26.20
C SER A 61 13.36 -3.72 -25.04
N SER A 62 13.69 -4.72 -24.23
CA SER A 62 14.90 -4.64 -23.43
C SER A 62 16.04 -4.35 -24.41
N PRO A 63 16.75 -3.21 -24.30
CA PRO A 63 17.96 -3.03 -25.07
C PRO A 63 18.88 -4.19 -24.67
N ARG A 64 19.30 -5.00 -25.64
CA ARG A 64 20.50 -5.82 -25.45
C ARG A 64 21.64 -4.82 -25.25
N THR A 65 22.02 -4.59 -24.00
CA THR A 65 23.23 -3.84 -23.69
C THR A 65 24.39 -4.52 -24.41
N PRO A 66 25.20 -3.80 -25.22
CA PRO A 66 26.42 -4.37 -25.75
C PRO A 66 27.30 -4.79 -24.58
N LEU A 67 27.98 -5.93 -24.71
CA LEU A 67 29.05 -6.35 -23.80
C LEU A 67 30.11 -5.24 -23.76
N GLN A 68 30.02 -4.35 -22.78
CA GLN A 68 31.10 -3.41 -22.47
C GLN A 68 32.18 -4.16 -21.70
N SER A 69 33.36 -4.18 -22.30
CA SER A 69 34.62 -4.59 -21.71
C SER A 69 34.82 -3.86 -20.37
N TYR A 70 35.08 -4.62 -19.30
CA TYR A 70 35.38 -4.09 -17.98
C TYR A 70 36.61 -3.19 -17.99
N PRO A 71 36.53 -1.94 -17.50
CA PRO A 71 37.68 -1.26 -16.91
C PRO A 71 37.76 -1.62 -15.42
N ASP A 72 38.99 -1.62 -14.89
CA ASP A 72 39.36 -2.00 -13.52
C ASP A 72 38.46 -1.44 -12.40
N PRO A 73 38.35 -2.16 -11.26
CA PRO A 73 37.53 -1.73 -10.13
C PRO A 73 38.16 -0.54 -9.41
N GLN A 74 37.62 0.65 -9.67
CA GLN A 74 37.74 1.80 -8.76
C GLN A 74 36.82 1.59 -7.56
N PRO A 75 37.25 1.92 -6.32
CA PRO A 75 36.42 1.78 -5.14
C PRO A 75 35.18 2.68 -5.25
N PHE A 76 34.01 2.05 -5.32
CA PHE A 76 32.71 2.71 -5.18
C PHE A 76 32.62 3.32 -3.77
N TYR A 77 32.73 4.64 -3.68
CA TYR A 77 32.17 5.37 -2.55
C TYR A 77 30.66 5.45 -2.78
N THR A 78 29.90 4.60 -2.08
CA THR A 78 28.44 4.77 -2.01
C THR A 78 28.17 6.07 -1.26
N GLU A 79 27.85 7.15 -1.98
CA GLU A 79 27.16 8.27 -1.37
C GLU A 79 25.81 7.74 -0.86
N LEU A 80 25.69 7.58 0.46
CA LEU A 80 24.41 7.39 1.12
C LEU A 80 23.55 8.60 0.78
N SER A 81 22.49 8.40 0.00
CA SER A 81 21.48 9.43 -0.24
C SER A 81 20.97 9.95 1.10
N ASP A 82 21.06 11.26 1.32
CA ASP A 82 20.72 11.96 2.57
C ASP A 82 19.29 11.69 3.10
N ASN A 83 18.42 11.18 2.24
CA ASN A 83 16.97 11.10 2.43
C ASN A 83 16.48 9.67 2.14
N ILE A 84 15.73 9.06 3.07
CA ILE A 84 15.08 7.74 2.88
C ILE A 84 13.60 8.01 2.59
N PHE A 85 13.29 8.08 1.30
CA PHE A 85 11.95 8.31 0.78
C PHE A 85 11.78 7.50 -0.50
N SER A 86 10.56 7.07 -0.77
CA SER A 86 10.20 6.54 -2.08
C SER A 86 10.18 7.62 -3.17
N ALA A 87 10.31 7.20 -4.43
CA ALA A 87 10.14 8.02 -5.63
C ALA A 87 8.71 8.60 -5.75
N ASP A 88 8.42 9.36 -6.81
CA ASP A 88 7.07 9.89 -7.02
C ASP A 88 6.05 8.73 -7.15
N ILE A 89 4.91 8.87 -6.46
CA ILE A 89 3.80 7.92 -6.43
C ILE A 89 3.33 7.55 -7.84
N HIS A 90 3.42 8.48 -8.81
CA HIS A 90 3.00 8.22 -10.18
C HIS A 90 3.91 7.24 -10.92
N GLU A 91 5.19 7.14 -10.54
CA GLU A 91 6.20 6.29 -11.19
C GLU A 91 6.35 4.90 -10.53
N ILE A 92 5.91 4.76 -9.28
CA ILE A 92 6.11 3.54 -8.48
C ILE A 92 5.21 2.37 -8.91
N THR A 93 4.10 2.64 -9.61
CA THR A 93 3.11 1.61 -9.93
C THR A 93 3.69 0.52 -10.82
N SER A 94 3.65 -0.74 -10.36
CA SER A 94 4.13 -1.90 -11.14
C SER A 94 3.34 -2.04 -12.44
N GLN A 95 4.03 -2.35 -13.54
CA GLN A 95 3.41 -2.46 -14.87
C GLN A 95 2.29 -3.51 -14.93
N ASN A 96 2.46 -4.62 -14.21
CA ASN A 96 1.44 -5.65 -14.09
C ASN A 96 0.23 -5.22 -13.22
N MET A 97 0.32 -4.13 -12.46
CA MET A 97 -0.74 -3.62 -11.58
C MET A 97 -1.50 -2.42 -12.16
N THR A 98 -1.09 -1.89 -13.32
CA THR A 98 -1.75 -0.74 -13.97
C THR A 98 -3.26 -0.95 -14.11
N GLY A 99 -3.70 -2.17 -14.43
CA GLY A 99 -5.12 -2.45 -14.58
C GLY A 99 -5.94 -2.34 -13.30
N ILE A 100 -5.34 -2.63 -12.16
CA ILE A 100 -5.98 -2.45 -10.84
C ILE A 100 -6.07 -0.96 -10.53
N LYS A 101 -5.00 -0.20 -10.82
CA LYS A 101 -4.97 1.25 -10.60
C LYS A 101 -6.07 1.96 -11.38
N GLU A 102 -6.17 1.68 -12.68
CA GLU A 102 -7.22 2.24 -13.53
C GLU A 102 -8.63 1.89 -13.02
N SER A 103 -8.81 0.67 -12.55
CA SER A 103 -10.09 0.23 -12.02
C SER A 103 -10.52 0.97 -10.75
N ILE A 104 -9.56 1.22 -9.85
CA ILE A 104 -9.79 2.02 -8.64
C ILE A 104 -10.12 3.46 -9.02
N LEU A 105 -9.38 4.05 -9.97
CA LEU A 105 -9.64 5.41 -10.45
C LEU A 105 -11.03 5.53 -11.07
N MET A 106 -11.43 4.58 -11.92
CA MET A 106 -12.77 4.56 -12.53
C MET A 106 -13.88 4.41 -11.47
N ALA A 107 -13.70 3.52 -10.50
CA ALA A 107 -14.68 3.34 -9.42
C ALA A 107 -14.83 4.61 -8.57
N GLN A 108 -13.73 5.31 -8.29
CA GLN A 108 -13.76 6.59 -7.57
C GLN A 108 -14.47 7.68 -8.38
N GLN A 109 -14.21 7.78 -9.68
CA GLN A 109 -14.91 8.74 -10.56
C GLN A 109 -16.42 8.49 -10.55
N GLN A 110 -16.85 7.24 -10.72
CA GLN A 110 -18.26 6.85 -10.65
C GLN A 110 -18.88 7.21 -9.29
N LYS A 111 -18.13 6.99 -8.19
CA LYS A 111 -18.60 7.35 -6.84
C LYS A 111 -18.78 8.86 -6.66
N VAL A 112 -17.91 9.68 -7.26
CA VAL A 112 -18.04 11.15 -7.26
C VAL A 112 -19.29 11.58 -8.03
N GLU A 113 -19.54 11.01 -9.20
CA GLU A 113 -20.72 11.29 -10.02
C GLU A 113 -22.02 10.93 -9.27
N LEU A 114 -22.09 9.73 -8.68
CA LEU A 114 -23.23 9.30 -7.89
C LEU A 114 -23.48 10.21 -6.67
N LYS A 115 -22.42 10.72 -6.01
CA LYS A 115 -22.57 11.71 -4.93
C LYS A 115 -23.15 13.03 -5.43
N MET A 116 -22.78 13.46 -6.64
CA MET A 116 -23.35 14.65 -7.26
C MET A 116 -24.84 14.45 -7.58
N ASP A 117 -25.22 13.29 -8.11
CA ASP A 117 -26.61 12.97 -8.40
C ASP A 117 -27.45 12.85 -7.12
N LEU A 118 -26.92 12.27 -6.06
CA LEU A 118 -27.55 12.27 -4.74
C LEU A 118 -27.85 13.71 -4.27
N LYS A 119 -26.92 14.65 -4.50
CA LYS A 119 -27.14 16.07 -4.19
C LYS A 119 -28.26 16.69 -5.05
N LYS A 120 -28.35 16.34 -6.34
CA LYS A 120 -29.44 16.78 -7.23
C LYS A 120 -30.80 16.22 -6.76
N ILE A 121 -30.88 14.94 -6.44
CA ILE A 121 -32.12 14.29 -5.98
C ILE A 121 -32.56 14.90 -4.63
N LYS A 122 -31.63 15.18 -3.71
CA LYS A 122 -31.94 15.89 -2.45
C LYS A 122 -32.53 17.29 -2.70
N LYS A 123 -31.95 18.07 -3.62
CA LYS A 123 -32.48 19.39 -3.99
C LYS A 123 -33.88 19.27 -4.60
N ALA A 124 -34.08 18.32 -5.52
CA ALA A 124 -35.38 18.06 -6.12
C ALA A 124 -36.43 17.70 -5.06
N LEU A 125 -36.07 16.87 -4.08
CA LEU A 125 -36.97 16.49 -2.98
C LEU A 125 -37.36 17.67 -2.10
N ILE A 126 -36.41 18.55 -1.76
CA ILE A 126 -36.72 19.79 -1.03
C ILE A 126 -37.70 20.64 -1.86
N PHE A 127 -37.42 20.81 -3.15
CA PHE A 127 -38.27 21.60 -4.05
C PHE A 127 -39.68 21.01 -4.20
N THR A 128 -39.81 19.71 -4.42
CA THR A 128 -41.12 19.03 -4.51
C THR A 128 -41.89 19.09 -3.19
N LYS A 129 -41.21 18.99 -2.03
CA LYS A 129 -41.83 19.23 -0.72
C LYS A 129 -42.32 20.68 -0.58
N THR A 130 -41.52 21.66 -0.99
CA THR A 130 -41.95 23.08 -0.95
C THR A 130 -43.12 23.34 -1.90
N LYS A 131 -43.14 22.73 -3.09
CA LYS A 131 -44.28 22.77 -4.02
C LYS A 131 -45.54 22.20 -3.37
N LYS A 132 -45.43 21.08 -2.65
CA LYS A 132 -46.55 20.51 -1.89
C LYS A 132 -47.11 21.50 -0.88
N VAL A 133 -46.25 22.10 -0.06
CA VAL A 133 -46.65 23.11 0.93
C VAL A 133 -47.29 24.32 0.26
N ALA A 134 -46.67 24.85 -0.79
CA ALA A 134 -47.21 25.97 -1.57
C ALA A 134 -48.57 25.64 -2.18
N SER A 135 -48.78 24.42 -2.69
CA SER A 135 -50.07 24.00 -3.26
C SER A 135 -51.22 24.09 -2.26
N TYR A 136 -50.97 23.80 -0.98
CA TYR A 136 -51.97 23.96 0.08
C TYR A 136 -52.14 25.43 0.49
N ILE A 137 -51.05 26.21 0.56
CA ILE A 137 -51.09 27.64 0.90
C ILE A 137 -51.90 28.44 -0.13
N PHE A 138 -51.75 28.13 -1.42
CA PHE A 138 -52.47 28.81 -2.50
C PHE A 138 -53.84 28.19 -2.83
N ILE A 139 -54.35 27.26 -1.99
CA ILE A 139 -55.65 26.56 -2.14
C ILE A 139 -55.77 25.69 -3.42
N TYR A 140 -54.81 25.81 -4.35
CA TYR A 140 -54.75 25.07 -5.62
C TYR A 140 -54.72 23.55 -5.43
N GLY A 141 -54.04 23.05 -4.39
CA GLY A 141 -54.01 21.64 -4.02
C GLY A 141 -55.30 21.13 -3.35
N LEU A 142 -56.15 22.03 -2.87
CA LEU A 142 -57.46 21.70 -2.28
C LEU A 142 -58.54 21.55 -3.38
N VAL A 143 -58.40 22.30 -4.48
CA VAL A 143 -59.27 22.24 -5.66
C VAL A 143 -58.89 21.10 -6.59
N ASN A 144 -57.60 20.83 -6.82
CA ASN A 144 -57.13 19.84 -7.79
C ASN A 144 -56.36 18.68 -7.13
N LYS A 145 -57.10 17.62 -6.74
CA LYS A 145 -56.56 16.45 -6.04
C LYS A 145 -55.53 15.65 -6.86
N ASN A 146 -55.63 15.65 -8.19
CA ASN A 146 -54.71 14.92 -9.07
C ASN A 146 -53.27 15.44 -8.98
N ILE A 147 -53.10 16.75 -8.80
CA ILE A 147 -51.77 17.39 -8.69
C ILE A 147 -51.08 17.01 -7.39
N VAL A 148 -51.83 16.96 -6.28
CA VAL A 148 -51.32 16.51 -4.99
C VAL A 148 -50.92 15.02 -5.04
N GLN A 149 -51.67 14.21 -5.78
CA GLN A 149 -51.37 12.80 -5.97
C GLN A 149 -50.07 12.59 -6.75
N GLN A 150 -49.88 13.29 -7.88
CA GLN A 150 -48.62 13.30 -8.63
C GLN A 150 -47.43 13.77 -7.79
N ILE A 151 -47.60 14.85 -7.01
CA ILE A 151 -46.54 15.35 -6.09
C ILE A 151 -46.17 14.30 -5.03
N ASN A 152 -47.14 13.52 -4.53
CA ASN A 152 -46.87 12.45 -3.56
C ASN A 152 -46.14 11.26 -4.21
N GLU A 153 -46.52 10.90 -5.43
CA GLU A 153 -45.83 9.87 -6.23
C GLU A 153 -44.38 10.28 -6.52
N ASP A 154 -44.15 11.54 -6.92
CA ASP A 154 -42.81 12.11 -7.13
C ASP A 154 -41.97 12.06 -5.84
N ILE A 155 -42.54 12.45 -4.69
CA ILE A 155 -41.83 12.38 -3.40
C ILE A 155 -41.48 10.94 -3.04
N LYS A 156 -42.37 9.99 -3.33
CA LYS A 156 -42.12 8.56 -3.07
C LYS A 156 -41.00 8.04 -3.97
N ALA A 157 -41.09 8.28 -5.28
CA ALA A 157 -40.06 7.90 -6.25
C ALA A 157 -38.69 8.52 -5.92
N GLN A 158 -38.65 9.81 -5.56
CA GLN A 158 -37.41 10.47 -5.16
C GLN A 158 -36.82 9.91 -3.86
N LYS A 159 -37.65 9.50 -2.89
CA LYS A 159 -37.17 8.82 -1.67
C LYS A 159 -36.62 7.42 -1.96
N GLU A 160 -37.27 6.68 -2.83
CA GLU A 160 -36.82 5.36 -3.28
C GLU A 160 -35.48 5.49 -4.03
N ALA A 161 -35.40 6.39 -5.02
CA ALA A 161 -34.17 6.69 -5.73
C ALA A 161 -33.02 7.13 -4.80
N LEU A 162 -33.31 7.93 -3.76
CA LEU A 162 -32.30 8.29 -2.75
C LEU A 162 -31.79 7.07 -1.97
N LYS A 163 -32.69 6.15 -1.60
CA LYS A 163 -32.33 4.93 -0.88
C LYS A 163 -31.46 4.03 -1.76
N GLU A 164 -31.86 3.83 -3.02
CA GLU A 164 -31.11 3.03 -4.00
C GLU A 164 -29.75 3.64 -4.29
N THR A 165 -29.70 4.93 -4.62
CA THR A 165 -28.42 5.63 -4.91
C THR A 165 -27.46 5.56 -3.73
N LYS A 166 -27.97 5.65 -2.48
CA LYS A 166 -27.14 5.51 -1.29
C LYS A 166 -26.57 4.09 -1.16
N ILE A 167 -27.38 3.06 -1.39
CA ILE A 167 -26.94 1.66 -1.40
C ILE A 167 -25.85 1.45 -2.47
N VAL A 168 -26.04 2.01 -3.67
CA VAL A 168 -25.05 1.91 -4.77
C VAL A 168 -23.74 2.61 -4.39
N ILE A 169 -23.79 3.80 -3.78
CA ILE A 169 -22.58 4.50 -3.30
C ILE A 169 -21.87 3.70 -2.21
N ASP A 170 -22.61 3.10 -1.28
CA ASP A 170 -22.02 2.29 -0.21
C ASP A 170 -21.35 1.03 -0.77
N ASN A 171 -21.92 0.46 -1.84
CA ASN A 171 -21.38 -0.72 -2.54
C ASN A 171 -20.40 -0.40 -3.68
N SER A 172 -20.12 0.88 -3.97
CA SER A 172 -19.25 1.31 -5.09
C SER A 172 -17.75 1.15 -4.81
N ALA A 173 -17.36 0.56 -3.68
CA ALA A 173 -15.97 0.26 -3.39
C ALA A 173 -15.47 -0.90 -4.28
N VAL A 174 -14.18 -0.87 -4.62
CA VAL A 174 -13.53 -1.95 -5.38
C VAL A 174 -13.46 -3.19 -4.49
N ASN A 175 -14.29 -4.20 -4.78
CA ASN A 175 -14.38 -5.43 -3.99
C ASN A 175 -13.37 -6.49 -4.43
N ILE A 176 -12.25 -6.54 -3.74
CA ILE A 176 -11.11 -7.43 -3.92
C ILE A 176 -11.36 -8.75 -3.17
N ASP A 177 -11.85 -9.75 -3.91
CA ASP A 177 -12.05 -11.10 -3.40
C ASP A 177 -10.84 -11.99 -3.71
N ILE A 178 -10.04 -12.27 -2.68
CA ILE A 178 -8.81 -13.06 -2.82
C ILE A 178 -9.10 -14.50 -2.41
N GLN A 179 -8.95 -15.39 -3.38
CA GLN A 179 -9.17 -16.83 -3.22
C GLN A 179 -7.83 -17.54 -3.07
N PHE A 180 -7.56 -18.02 -1.85
CA PHE A 180 -6.39 -18.82 -1.53
C PHE A 180 -6.67 -20.31 -1.64
N ASP A 181 -5.66 -21.07 -2.07
CA ASP A 181 -5.57 -22.49 -1.80
C ASP A 181 -5.08 -22.69 -0.36
N ASP A 182 -5.40 -23.83 0.25
CA ASP A 182 -5.09 -24.11 1.66
C ASP A 182 -3.63 -23.82 2.08
N PRO A 183 -2.58 -24.19 1.31
CA PRO A 183 -1.21 -23.89 1.75
C PRO A 183 -0.90 -22.39 1.73
N SER A 184 -1.35 -21.65 0.70
CA SER A 184 -1.20 -20.19 0.65
C SER A 184 -1.94 -19.48 1.78
N LYS A 185 -3.15 -19.96 2.08
CA LYS A 185 -4.00 -19.39 3.14
C LYS A 185 -3.30 -19.48 4.50
N ARG A 186 -2.77 -20.66 4.85
CA ARG A 186 -2.06 -20.89 6.11
C ARG A 186 -0.82 -20.00 6.26
N LYS A 187 -0.03 -19.84 5.19
CA LYS A 187 1.15 -18.96 5.20
C LYS A 187 0.76 -17.49 5.34
N TYR A 188 -0.31 -17.06 4.68
CA TYR A 188 -0.82 -15.71 4.85
C TYR A 188 -1.37 -15.46 6.26
N GLU A 189 -2.09 -16.42 6.85
CA GLU A 189 -2.57 -16.35 8.23
C GLU A 189 -1.40 -16.26 9.23
N GLN A 190 -0.31 -16.99 8.98
CA GLN A 190 0.92 -16.88 9.77
C GLN A 190 1.55 -15.50 9.65
N LEU A 191 1.58 -14.92 8.43
CA LEU A 191 2.02 -13.54 8.22
C LEU A 191 1.15 -12.56 9.01
N GLN A 192 -0.18 -12.66 8.94
CA GLN A 192 -1.09 -11.82 9.72
C GLN A 192 -0.87 -11.97 11.24
N HIS A 193 -0.63 -13.19 11.72
CA HIS A 193 -0.35 -13.44 13.13
C HIS A 193 0.95 -12.77 13.59
N SER A 194 2.04 -12.97 12.85
CA SER A 194 3.32 -12.32 13.17
C SER A 194 3.25 -10.79 13.09
N PHE A 195 2.49 -10.24 12.13
CA PHE A 195 2.23 -8.81 12.05
C PHE A 195 1.39 -8.30 13.23
N LYS A 196 0.40 -9.08 13.69
CA LYS A 196 -0.35 -8.74 14.91
C LYS A 196 0.58 -8.65 16.11
N ASN A 197 1.53 -9.57 16.27
CA ASN A 197 2.54 -9.48 17.33
C ASN A 197 3.40 -8.22 17.18
N LEU A 198 3.84 -7.92 15.95
CA LEU A 198 4.61 -6.71 15.64
C LEU A 198 3.90 -5.42 16.06
N THR A 199 2.57 -5.35 15.90
CA THR A 199 1.77 -4.17 16.30
C THR A 199 1.76 -3.90 17.80
N THR A 200 2.15 -4.89 18.62
CA THR A 200 2.24 -4.75 20.08
C THR A 200 3.59 -4.23 20.56
N ALA A 201 4.55 -4.00 19.65
CA ALA A 201 5.83 -3.39 20.00
C ALA A 201 5.63 -2.01 20.64
N HIS A 202 6.40 -1.71 21.67
CA HIS A 202 6.27 -0.49 22.46
C HIS A 202 6.60 0.77 21.64
N LYS A 203 7.57 0.67 20.73
CA LYS A 203 7.95 1.77 19.82
C LYS A 203 8.25 1.25 18.42
N ILE A 204 7.70 1.96 17.46
CA ILE A 204 7.98 1.79 16.04
C ILE A 204 8.29 3.16 15.50
N TRP A 205 9.40 3.26 14.78
CA TRP A 205 9.87 4.49 14.18
C TRP A 205 9.98 4.37 12.68
N ASP A 206 9.51 5.39 12.00
CA ASP A 206 9.80 5.65 10.59
C ASP A 206 11.11 6.44 10.47
N ILE A 207 12.03 5.93 9.66
CA ILE A 207 13.35 6.50 9.45
C ILE A 207 13.34 7.36 8.20
N THR A 208 13.27 8.67 8.40
CA THR A 208 13.12 9.67 7.34
C THR A 208 14.45 10.11 6.71
N GLY A 209 15.58 9.78 7.33
CA GLY A 209 16.91 10.13 6.83
C GLY A 209 18.02 9.62 7.74
N ALA A 210 19.20 9.43 7.18
CA ALA A 210 20.38 8.98 7.91
C ALA A 210 21.62 9.69 7.36
N HIS A 211 22.34 10.39 8.22
CA HIS A 211 23.55 11.13 7.86
C HIS A 211 24.76 10.55 8.56
N PHE A 212 25.89 10.47 7.85
CA PHE A 212 27.16 10.13 8.48
C PHE A 212 27.61 11.28 9.39
N GLN A 213 28.10 10.93 10.57
CA GLN A 213 28.66 11.87 11.53
C GLN A 213 30.11 11.49 11.80
N ASP A 214 31.01 12.46 11.69
CA ASP A 214 32.38 12.30 12.17
C ASP A 214 32.38 12.13 13.70
N ARG A 215 32.61 10.89 14.12
CA ARG A 215 32.69 10.49 15.53
C ARG A 215 33.73 11.29 16.32
N VAL A 216 34.85 11.63 15.69
CA VAL A 216 35.99 12.28 16.35
C VAL A 216 35.69 13.75 16.61
N ALA A 217 35.16 14.46 15.62
CA ALA A 217 34.74 15.84 15.76
C ALA A 217 33.56 15.97 16.75
N ALA A 218 32.56 15.08 16.64
CA ALA A 218 31.37 15.10 17.48
C ALA A 218 31.59 14.55 18.91
N ARG A 219 32.73 13.88 19.15
CA ARG A 219 33.01 13.11 20.38
C ARG A 219 31.91 12.09 20.70
N SER A 220 31.34 11.49 19.66
CA SER A 220 30.19 10.58 19.72
C SER A 220 30.61 9.14 19.46
N SER A 221 29.91 8.19 20.07
CA SER A 221 30.10 6.76 19.83
C SER A 221 29.37 6.27 18.57
N ALA A 222 28.38 7.01 18.07
CA ALA A 222 27.61 6.69 16.87
C ALA A 222 28.22 7.36 15.63
N SER A 223 28.36 6.62 14.52
CA SER A 223 28.83 7.14 13.20
C SER A 223 27.70 7.70 12.35
N THR A 224 26.45 7.51 12.76
CA THR A 224 25.29 7.80 11.94
C THR A 224 24.25 8.47 12.81
N LEU A 225 23.83 9.66 12.40
CA LEU A 225 22.70 10.36 12.97
C LEU A 225 21.46 9.97 12.17
N VAL A 226 20.43 9.49 12.85
CA VAL A 226 19.22 8.97 12.21
C VAL A 226 18.04 9.86 12.58
N ASN A 227 17.34 10.38 11.58
CA ASN A 227 16.11 11.13 11.76
C ASN A 227 14.92 10.17 11.82
N ARG A 228 14.53 9.82 13.03
CA ARG A 228 13.42 8.89 13.31
C ARG A 228 12.19 9.65 13.82
N LYS A 229 11.00 9.23 13.39
CA LYS A 229 9.72 9.74 13.89
C LYS A 229 8.85 8.59 14.35
N ASP A 230 8.07 8.78 15.42
CA ASP A 230 7.13 7.75 15.88
C ASP A 230 6.13 7.43 14.76
N ALA A 231 5.97 6.15 14.46
CA ALA A 231 5.08 5.64 13.43
C ALA A 231 4.10 4.61 14.00
N ARG A 232 2.95 4.49 13.38
CA ARG A 232 1.91 3.52 13.76
C ARG A 232 1.79 2.45 12.70
N ILE A 233 1.67 1.21 13.14
CA ILE A 233 1.29 0.09 12.29
C ILE A 233 0.01 -0.54 12.86
N GLY A 234 -0.73 -1.26 12.03
CA GLY A 234 -2.00 -1.84 12.46
C GLY A 234 -2.72 -2.54 11.32
N PHE A 235 -3.91 -3.04 11.60
CA PHE A 235 -4.84 -3.45 10.55
C PHE A 235 -5.75 -2.27 10.22
N LYS A 236 -5.87 -1.93 8.93
CA LYS A 236 -6.68 -0.79 8.50
C LYS A 236 -7.32 -1.10 7.16
N SER A 237 -8.59 -0.73 7.01
CA SER A 237 -9.31 -0.78 5.74
C SER A 237 -9.36 0.62 5.10
N LEU A 238 -9.50 0.65 3.78
CA LEU A 238 -9.66 1.87 3.01
C LEU A 238 -11.05 1.93 2.39
N PRO A 239 -11.73 3.09 2.39
CA PRO A 239 -13.06 3.22 1.77
C PRO A 239 -13.08 2.95 0.26
N ILE A 240 -11.92 2.96 -0.39
CA ILE A 240 -11.75 2.74 -1.83
C ILE A 240 -11.67 1.25 -2.18
N ILE A 241 -11.32 0.39 -1.23
CA ILE A 241 -11.09 -1.04 -1.41
C ILE A 241 -11.84 -1.81 -0.32
N THR A 242 -12.81 -2.62 -0.73
CA THR A 242 -13.37 -3.67 0.12
C THR A 242 -12.62 -4.96 -0.14
N SER A 243 -12.18 -5.67 0.90
CA SER A 243 -11.51 -6.95 0.74
C SER A 243 -11.92 -7.90 1.86
N ASN A 244 -11.86 -9.21 1.57
CA ASN A 244 -12.05 -10.26 2.57
C ASN A 244 -10.90 -10.35 3.58
N TYR A 245 -9.78 -9.67 3.33
CA TYR A 245 -8.66 -9.54 4.27
C TYR A 245 -8.39 -8.06 4.60
N GLU A 246 -8.20 -7.77 5.89
CA GLU A 246 -7.73 -6.46 6.32
C GLU A 246 -6.27 -6.26 5.89
N ALA A 247 -5.96 -5.04 5.44
CA ALA A 247 -4.61 -4.71 5.01
C ALA A 247 -3.69 -4.49 6.21
N LEU A 248 -2.44 -4.97 6.10
CA LEU A 248 -1.39 -4.65 7.05
C LEU A 248 -0.93 -3.23 6.74
N TYR A 249 -1.12 -2.32 7.68
CA TYR A 249 -0.88 -0.90 7.50
C TYR A 249 0.43 -0.50 8.17
N PHE A 250 1.29 0.18 7.42
CA PHE A 250 2.45 0.91 7.93
C PHE A 250 2.29 2.39 7.62
N GLN A 251 2.26 3.20 8.68
CA GLN A 251 2.27 4.65 8.53
C GLN A 251 3.60 5.10 7.97
N ASN A 252 3.55 5.99 6.98
CA ASN A 252 4.71 6.73 6.50
C ASN A 252 4.53 8.20 6.88
N VAL A 253 5.47 8.74 7.66
CA VAL A 253 5.40 10.13 8.15
C VAL A 253 5.81 11.13 7.06
N ASN A 254 6.59 10.68 6.09
CA ASN A 254 7.24 11.52 5.10
C ASN A 254 6.69 11.30 3.67
N GLY A 255 5.84 10.29 3.48
CA GLY A 255 5.35 9.84 2.19
C GLY A 255 3.92 9.29 2.22
N ALA A 256 3.66 8.31 1.35
CA ALA A 256 2.38 7.62 1.27
C ALA A 256 2.37 6.41 2.22
N ASP A 257 1.27 6.22 2.94
CA ASP A 257 1.10 5.08 3.83
C ASP A 257 1.07 3.77 3.02
N LEU A 258 1.64 2.71 3.58
CA LEU A 258 1.69 1.40 2.93
C LEU A 258 0.57 0.51 3.46
N TYR A 259 -0.24 -0.02 2.54
CA TYR A 259 -1.30 -0.98 2.81
C TYR A 259 -0.98 -2.29 2.10
N PHE A 260 -0.51 -3.28 2.85
CA PHE A 260 -0.18 -4.59 2.34
C PHE A 260 -1.46 -5.42 2.26
N TYR A 261 -1.92 -5.63 1.03
CA TYR A 261 -2.90 -6.65 0.72
C TYR A 261 -2.19 -7.97 0.38
N PRO A 262 -2.91 -9.09 0.38
CA PRO A 262 -2.25 -10.37 0.20
C PRO A 262 -1.50 -10.55 -1.14
N THR A 263 -1.80 -9.76 -2.17
CA THR A 263 -1.18 -9.92 -3.51
C THR A 263 -0.45 -8.68 -4.01
N PHE A 264 -0.73 -7.52 -3.44
CA PHE A 264 -0.16 -6.24 -3.84
C PHE A 264 -0.08 -5.33 -2.63
N ILE A 265 0.72 -4.28 -2.74
CA ILE A 265 0.85 -3.22 -1.76
C ILE A 265 0.31 -1.95 -2.37
N LEU A 266 -0.59 -1.28 -1.66
CA LEU A 266 -1.10 0.02 -2.03
C LEU A 266 -0.35 1.08 -1.22
N MET A 267 0.43 1.91 -1.91
CA MET A 267 0.96 3.15 -1.33
C MET A 267 -0.08 4.24 -1.52
N TYR A 268 -0.69 4.68 -0.42
CA TYR A 268 -1.86 5.54 -0.46
C TYR A 268 -1.60 6.85 0.27
N LYS A 269 -1.70 7.98 -0.45
CA LYS A 269 -1.66 9.33 0.14
C LYS A 269 -3.06 9.95 0.18
N ASN A 270 -3.79 9.84 -0.92
CA ASN A 270 -5.19 10.23 -1.03
C ASN A 270 -5.85 9.50 -2.21
N ASP A 271 -7.15 9.74 -2.42
CA ASP A 271 -7.94 9.07 -3.45
C ASP A 271 -7.33 9.19 -4.86
N HIS A 272 -6.66 10.29 -5.20
CA HIS A 272 -6.07 10.51 -6.53
C HIS A 272 -4.59 10.16 -6.62
N ASN A 273 -3.90 10.12 -5.47
CA ASN A 273 -2.47 9.93 -5.37
C ASN A 273 -2.18 8.62 -4.62
N PHE A 274 -2.15 7.54 -5.39
CA PHE A 274 -1.75 6.22 -4.91
C PHE A 274 -0.98 5.43 -5.97
N ALA A 275 -0.15 4.50 -5.50
CA ALA A 275 0.59 3.55 -6.33
C ALA A 275 0.26 2.12 -5.90
N ILE A 276 0.31 1.19 -6.85
CA ILE A 276 0.10 -0.23 -6.58
C ILE A 276 1.37 -0.98 -6.97
N ILE A 277 1.91 -1.74 -6.03
CA ILE A 277 3.15 -2.51 -6.20
C ILE A 277 2.81 -3.99 -6.06
N GLY A 278 3.28 -4.81 -7.00
CA GLY A 278 3.19 -6.27 -6.86
C GLY A 278 3.99 -6.76 -5.66
N LEU A 279 3.45 -7.70 -4.88
CA LEU A 279 4.16 -8.23 -3.70
C LEU A 279 5.50 -8.91 -4.07
N ASP A 280 5.60 -9.43 -5.29
CA ASP A 280 6.80 -10.05 -5.86
C ASP A 280 7.95 -9.05 -6.08
N GLU A 281 7.63 -7.79 -6.38
CA GLU A 281 8.59 -6.71 -6.64
C GLU A 281 9.14 -6.06 -5.36
N LEU A 282 8.46 -6.19 -4.22
CA LEU A 282 8.90 -5.58 -2.95
C LEU A 282 9.95 -6.43 -2.23
N ASN A 283 11.16 -5.94 -2.09
CA ASN A 283 12.21 -6.54 -1.26
C ASN A 283 12.10 -6.05 0.19
N VAL A 284 11.97 -7.00 1.11
CA VAL A 284 11.97 -6.75 2.55
C VAL A 284 13.28 -7.26 3.13
N THR A 285 14.08 -6.36 3.69
CA THR A 285 15.34 -6.73 4.36
C THR A 285 15.23 -6.48 5.85
N PHE A 286 15.59 -7.49 6.63
CA PHE A 286 15.66 -7.44 8.09
C PHE A 286 17.11 -7.43 8.56
N SER A 287 17.42 -6.61 9.56
CA SER A 287 18.75 -6.57 10.18
C SER A 287 18.68 -6.00 11.59
N SER A 288 19.72 -6.23 12.39
CA SER A 288 19.85 -5.65 13.73
C SER A 288 20.61 -4.32 13.68
N VAL A 289 20.15 -3.34 14.47
CA VAL A 289 20.81 -2.05 14.65
C VAL A 289 21.16 -1.85 16.12
N SER A 290 22.40 -1.47 16.38
CA SER A 290 22.83 -1.00 17.71
C SER A 290 22.64 0.51 17.80
N PHE A 291 21.69 0.95 18.60
CA PHE A 291 21.31 2.36 18.72
C PHE A 291 21.69 2.92 20.10
N THR A 292 22.32 4.10 20.15
CA THR A 292 22.62 4.81 21.40
C THR A 292 21.39 5.61 21.84
N GLU A 293 20.65 5.10 22.83
CA GLU A 293 19.39 5.70 23.24
C GLU A 293 19.63 6.76 24.32
N THR A 294 19.51 8.03 23.93
CA THR A 294 19.66 9.16 24.85
C THR A 294 18.38 9.49 25.61
N SER A 295 17.24 8.99 25.13
CA SER A 295 15.93 9.15 25.75
C SER A 295 15.56 7.91 26.58
N SER A 296 14.28 7.77 26.93
CA SER A 296 13.79 6.58 27.64
C SER A 296 13.85 5.35 26.73
N VAL A 297 14.47 4.28 27.23
CA VAL A 297 14.54 2.99 26.53
C VAL A 297 13.17 2.31 26.56
N PRO A 298 12.63 1.84 25.41
CA PRO A 298 11.42 1.04 25.40
C PRO A 298 11.55 -0.22 26.26
N ARG A 299 10.47 -0.62 26.95
CA ARG A 299 10.50 -1.73 27.92
C ARG A 299 10.72 -3.10 27.28
N ASP A 300 10.38 -3.22 26.01
CA ASP A 300 10.49 -4.43 25.18
C ASP A 300 11.81 -4.51 24.40
N SER A 301 12.74 -3.56 24.63
CA SER A 301 14.02 -3.53 23.95
C SER A 301 15.15 -4.13 24.78
N LYS A 302 16.10 -4.77 24.09
CA LYS A 302 17.26 -5.39 24.72
C LYS A 302 18.44 -4.41 24.79
N VAL A 303 18.87 -4.05 25.99
CA VAL A 303 20.12 -3.29 26.19
C VAL A 303 21.32 -4.22 26.02
N ILE A 304 22.14 -4.00 25.00
CA ILE A 304 23.29 -4.85 24.68
C ILE A 304 24.52 -4.44 25.49
N ARG A 305 24.75 -3.13 25.63
CA ARG A 305 25.89 -2.57 26.37
C ARG A 305 25.60 -1.14 26.80
N LYS A 306 26.52 -0.54 27.54
CA LYS A 306 26.53 0.90 27.83
C LYS A 306 27.74 1.56 27.18
N THR A 307 27.61 2.82 26.81
CA THR A 307 28.69 3.67 26.32
C THR A 307 28.66 5.02 27.06
N TRP A 308 29.61 5.90 26.80
CA TRP A 308 29.61 7.24 27.40
C TRP A 308 29.06 8.27 26.42
N ALA A 309 28.40 9.31 26.94
CA ALA A 309 27.86 10.40 26.14
C ALA A 309 28.95 11.13 25.33
N LYS A 310 30.15 11.26 25.92
CA LYS A 310 31.35 11.76 25.27
C LYS A 310 32.47 10.74 25.36
N VAL A 311 32.98 10.31 24.21
CA VAL A 311 34.01 9.27 24.10
C VAL A 311 35.30 9.78 23.45
N ASN A 312 36.42 9.23 23.89
CA ASN A 312 37.70 9.33 23.20
C ASN A 312 37.71 8.42 21.95
N LYS A 313 38.74 8.55 21.10
CA LYS A 313 38.92 7.70 19.91
C LYS A 313 38.91 6.19 20.21
N ASN A 314 39.31 5.81 21.42
CA ASN A 314 39.33 4.41 21.90
C ASN A 314 38.02 3.97 22.61
N GLY A 315 36.97 4.81 22.63
CA GLY A 315 35.69 4.51 23.27
C GLY A 315 35.63 4.73 24.79
N THR A 316 36.75 5.09 25.44
CA THR A 316 36.79 5.42 26.88
C THR A 316 36.12 6.78 27.16
N PRO A 317 35.64 7.04 28.39
CA PRO A 317 35.04 8.33 28.73
C PRO A 317 36.02 9.48 28.51
N ASP A 318 35.59 10.52 27.79
CA ASP A 318 36.34 11.78 27.72
C ASP A 318 36.16 12.53 29.06
N LYS A 319 37.22 12.50 29.88
CA LYS A 319 37.24 13.07 31.24
C LYS A 319 37.25 14.60 31.26
N ARG A 320 37.41 15.27 30.11
CA ARG A 320 37.34 16.74 30.03
C ARG A 320 35.93 17.28 30.23
N PHE A 321 34.91 16.43 30.04
CA PHE A 321 33.52 16.79 30.23
C PHE A 321 33.09 16.47 31.68
N LYS A 322 32.87 17.52 32.48
CA LYS A 322 32.54 17.42 33.92
C LYS A 322 31.26 16.61 34.21
N SER A 323 30.29 16.62 33.29
CA SER A 323 29.01 15.90 33.42
C SER A 323 28.82 14.84 32.33
N ASN A 324 29.87 14.05 32.06
CA ASN A 324 29.79 12.93 31.13
C ASN A 324 29.06 11.75 31.79
N TYR A 325 27.97 11.27 31.18
CA TYR A 325 27.13 10.20 31.71
C TYR A 325 27.12 8.98 30.79
N GLN A 326 26.69 7.83 31.32
CA GLN A 326 26.55 6.62 30.53
C GLN A 326 25.23 6.59 29.76
N ILE A 327 25.28 6.14 28.52
CA ILE A 327 24.14 6.00 27.60
C ILE A 327 23.99 4.51 27.24
N PRO A 328 22.77 3.94 27.35
CA PRO A 328 22.53 2.57 26.90
C PRO A 328 22.66 2.46 25.38
N VAL A 329 23.24 1.34 24.95
CA VAL A 329 23.23 0.90 23.55
C VAL A 329 22.24 -0.25 23.46
N VAL A 330 21.18 -0.01 22.71
CA VAL A 330 19.99 -0.86 22.63
C VAL A 330 19.95 -1.56 21.27
N GLN A 331 19.46 -2.79 21.26
CA GLN A 331 19.17 -3.53 20.05
C GLN A 331 17.80 -3.14 19.52
N TYR A 332 17.76 -2.60 18.30
CA TYR A 332 16.53 -2.45 17.53
C TYR A 332 16.56 -3.34 16.30
N ALA A 333 15.38 -3.73 15.85
CA ALA A 333 15.20 -4.34 14.54
C ALA A 333 15.07 -3.25 13.48
N ARG A 334 15.70 -3.44 12.33
CA ARG A 334 15.53 -2.63 11.14
C ARG A 334 14.81 -3.44 10.07
N LEU A 335 13.66 -2.95 9.63
CA LEU A 335 12.92 -3.43 8.47
C LEU A 335 13.02 -2.39 7.37
N ARG A 336 13.58 -2.77 6.22
CA ARG A 336 13.65 -1.91 5.04
C ARG A 336 12.84 -2.51 3.90
N PHE A 337 12.00 -1.69 3.31
CA PHE A 337 11.18 -2.00 2.15
C PHE A 337 11.78 -1.29 0.94
N SER A 338 12.09 -2.05 -0.12
CA SER A 338 12.66 -1.48 -1.34
C SER A 338 12.12 -2.14 -2.59
N SER A 339 12.06 -1.42 -3.70
CA SER A 339 11.70 -2.00 -5.01
C SER A 339 12.50 -1.34 -6.12
N SER A 340 12.57 -2.00 -7.28
CA SER A 340 13.16 -1.42 -8.50
C SER A 340 12.42 -0.18 -8.99
N ASN A 341 11.14 -0.04 -8.63
CA ASN A 341 10.27 1.05 -9.09
C ASN A 341 10.36 2.27 -8.17
N GLY A 342 11.30 2.28 -7.22
CA GLY A 342 11.59 3.45 -6.39
C GLY A 342 10.97 3.42 -4.99
N VAL A 343 10.44 2.29 -4.51
CA VAL A 343 10.11 2.17 -3.08
C VAL A 343 11.41 2.16 -2.27
N ASN A 344 11.49 2.97 -1.22
CA ASN A 344 12.61 2.97 -0.28
C ASN A 344 12.16 3.52 1.08
N GLU A 345 11.67 2.63 1.93
CA GLU A 345 11.14 2.97 3.26
C GLU A 345 11.88 2.15 4.33
N GLU A 346 12.13 2.74 5.49
CA GLU A 346 12.84 2.07 6.58
C GLU A 346 12.14 2.31 7.92
N TYR A 347 11.95 1.22 8.66
CA TYR A 347 11.37 1.22 10.00
C TYR A 347 12.34 0.63 11.00
N GLN A 348 12.43 1.24 12.18
CA GLN A 348 13.07 0.66 13.35
C GLN A 348 12.03 0.27 14.40
N ILE A 349 12.13 -0.95 14.91
CA ILE A 349 11.20 -1.49 15.90
C ILE A 349 11.94 -1.84 17.19
N SER A 350 11.32 -1.49 18.32
CA SER A 350 11.85 -1.71 19.66
C SER A 350 12.02 -3.18 20.03
N ASN A 351 11.07 -4.03 19.62
CA ASN A 351 11.09 -5.47 19.82
C ASN A 351 11.75 -6.17 18.62
N PHE A 352 12.90 -6.79 18.84
CA PHE A 352 13.69 -7.40 17.77
C PHE A 352 13.05 -8.70 17.26
N GLU A 353 12.58 -9.52 18.19
CA GLU A 353 12.04 -10.85 17.96
C GLU A 353 10.74 -10.80 17.13
N PHE A 354 9.82 -9.89 17.46
CA PHE A 354 8.58 -9.72 16.69
C PHE A 354 8.85 -9.26 15.25
N ALA A 355 9.81 -8.35 15.07
CA ALA A 355 10.20 -7.90 13.74
C ALA A 355 10.89 -9.00 12.94
N GLN A 356 11.69 -9.84 13.58
CA GLN A 356 12.31 -11.01 12.95
C GLN A 356 11.26 -12.04 12.51
N GLU A 357 10.29 -12.35 13.38
CA GLU A 357 9.21 -13.28 13.08
C GLU A 357 8.38 -12.80 11.87
N PHE A 358 8.03 -11.51 11.85
CA PHE A 358 7.34 -10.89 10.71
C PHE A 358 8.16 -10.94 9.42
N ALA A 359 9.45 -10.62 9.47
CA ALA A 359 10.29 -10.65 8.28
C ALA A 359 10.40 -12.07 7.68
N ASN A 360 10.53 -13.07 8.55
CA ASN A 360 10.61 -14.47 8.14
C ASN A 360 9.29 -14.94 7.52
N SER A 361 8.15 -14.69 8.19
CA SER A 361 6.83 -15.07 7.68
C SER A 361 6.50 -14.36 6.36
N PHE A 362 6.91 -13.11 6.20
CA PHE A 362 6.75 -12.36 4.95
C PHE A 362 7.56 -13.00 3.82
N GLN A 363 8.82 -13.36 4.09
CA GLN A 363 9.69 -13.97 3.10
C GLN A 363 9.18 -15.35 2.67
N GLU A 364 8.70 -16.16 3.62
CA GLU A 364 8.07 -17.46 3.34
C GLU A 364 6.79 -17.34 2.51
N TYR A 365 5.96 -16.33 2.81
CA TYR A 365 4.76 -16.06 2.03
C TYR A 365 5.12 -15.59 0.62
N LYS A 366 6.10 -14.68 0.49
CA LYS A 366 6.59 -14.18 -0.79
C LYS A 366 7.20 -15.29 -1.66
N SER A 367 7.98 -16.21 -1.07
CA SER A 367 8.56 -17.33 -1.83
C SER A 367 7.49 -18.25 -2.36
N LEU A 368 6.43 -18.50 -1.59
CA LEU A 368 5.30 -19.28 -2.04
C LEU A 368 4.56 -18.61 -3.21
N CYS A 369 4.37 -17.29 -3.18
CA CYS A 369 3.84 -16.56 -4.34
C CYS A 369 4.72 -16.71 -5.60
N LYS A 370 6.04 -16.90 -5.46
CA LYS A 370 6.99 -17.15 -6.55
C LYS A 370 7.16 -18.63 -6.93
N GLU A 371 6.74 -19.58 -6.12
CA GLU A 371 6.77 -21.01 -6.48
C GLU A 371 5.48 -21.44 -7.17
N ILE A 372 4.37 -20.83 -6.74
CA ILE A 372 3.07 -20.88 -7.41
C ILE A 372 3.16 -20.26 -8.81
N ALA A 373 4.20 -19.45 -9.04
CA ALA A 373 4.65 -19.00 -10.34
C ALA A 373 4.26 -17.58 -10.56
#